data_AF-A0A1Y4IZU2-F1
#
_entry.id   AF-A0A1Y4IZU2-F1
#
_cell.length_a   1.000
_cell.length_b   1.000
_cell.length_c   1.000
_cell.angle_alpha   90.00
_cell.angle_beta   90.00
_cell.angle_gamma   90.00
#
_symmetry.space_group_name_H-M   'P 1'
#
loop_
_entity.id
_entity.type
_entity.pdbx_description
1 polymer ?
#
loop_
_entity_poly.entity_id
_entity_poly.type
_entity_poly.pdbx_seq_one_letter_code
_entity_poly.pdbx_strand_id
1 'polypeptide(L)'
;MWMCEDNIVEVPFDNEHLFEQILSPANLNRAYKSVIGNNGCGGIDKMSCEQLFSWLSANKDALILSLMDGSYRPNPVRRVEIPKDNGNMRLLGIPTVVDRLVQQAINQVLTPIYECQFSMRSYGFRPRKGCHDALRGAQEIINAGYIYVVDLDLERFFDTVNHSKLIE
;
A
#
# COMPACT_ATOMS: atom_id res chain seq x y z
N MET A 1 6.77 -26.91 15.82
CA MET A 1 8.20 -26.78 15.45
C MET A 1 8.27 -27.07 13.96
N TRP A 2 8.43 -26.05 13.12
CA TRP A 2 8.44 -26.21 11.66
C TRP A 2 9.73 -25.60 11.14
N MET A 3 10.60 -26.47 10.62
CA MET A 3 11.84 -26.09 9.95
C MET A 3 11.53 -25.75 8.49
N CYS A 4 12.18 -24.69 8.00
CA CYS A 4 12.18 -24.30 6.61
C CYS A 4 12.96 -25.34 5.80
N GLU A 5 12.40 -25.78 4.68
CA GLU A 5 13.20 -26.24 3.55
C GLU A 5 13.14 -25.16 2.47
N ASP A 6 14.33 -24.67 2.13
CA ASP A 6 14.58 -23.76 1.04
C ASP A 6 14.20 -24.43 -0.28
N ASN A 7 13.00 -24.13 -0.77
CA ASN A 7 12.68 -24.22 -2.18
C ASN A 7 12.19 -22.85 -2.63
N ILE A 8 13.02 -22.16 -3.41
CA ILE A 8 12.56 -21.06 -4.25
C ILE A 8 11.67 -21.71 -5.31
N VAL A 9 10.39 -21.83 -4.99
CA VAL A 9 9.38 -22.15 -5.98
C VAL A 9 9.16 -20.86 -6.76
N GLU A 10 9.65 -20.81 -8.00
CA GLU A 10 9.12 -19.86 -8.98
C GLU A 10 7.64 -20.18 -9.13
N VAL A 11 6.79 -19.43 -8.43
CA VAL A 11 5.34 -19.53 -8.58
C VAL A 11 5.01 -18.88 -9.92
N PRO A 12 4.55 -19.62 -10.94
CA PRO A 12 4.09 -19.03 -12.17
C PRO A 12 2.94 -18.07 -11.82
N PHE A 13 3.05 -16.80 -12.20
CA PHE A 13 1.99 -15.82 -11.96
C PHE A 13 0.81 -16.13 -12.90
N ASP A 14 -0.16 -16.88 -12.40
CA ASP A 14 -1.46 -17.02 -13.03
C ASP A 14 -2.41 -15.97 -12.42
N ASN A 15 -2.95 -15.09 -13.27
CA ASN A 15 -3.85 -14.00 -12.87
C ASN A 15 -5.19 -14.53 -12.31
N GLU A 16 -5.50 -15.81 -12.53
CA GLU A 16 -6.75 -16.44 -12.08
C GLU A 16 -6.83 -16.64 -10.56
N HIS A 17 -5.70 -16.58 -9.83
CA HIS A 17 -5.64 -16.92 -8.39
C HIS A 17 -5.09 -15.81 -7.49
N LEU A 18 -5.17 -14.54 -7.94
CA LEU A 18 -4.61 -13.40 -7.18
C LEU A 18 -5.27 -13.23 -5.81
N PHE A 19 -6.57 -13.51 -5.72
CA PHE A 19 -7.32 -13.32 -4.49
C PHE A 19 -6.91 -14.33 -3.41
N GLU A 20 -6.68 -15.59 -3.80
CA GLU A 20 -6.15 -16.66 -2.96
C GLU A 20 -4.74 -16.33 -2.48
N GLN A 21 -3.91 -15.74 -3.35
CA GLN A 21 -2.56 -15.28 -2.96
C GLN A 21 -2.63 -14.15 -1.93
N ILE A 22 -3.53 -13.18 -2.13
CA ILE A 22 -3.76 -12.05 -1.20
C ILE A 22 -4.16 -12.57 0.17
N LEU A 23 -5.11 -13.52 0.23
CA LEU A 23 -5.63 -14.09 1.47
C LEU A 23 -4.80 -15.25 2.02
N SER A 24 -3.70 -15.64 1.36
CA SER A 24 -2.87 -16.74 1.83
C SER A 24 -2.32 -16.45 3.24
N PRO A 25 -2.24 -17.46 4.14
CA PRO A 25 -1.74 -17.26 5.49
C PRO A 25 -0.33 -16.67 5.54
N ALA A 26 0.53 -17.04 4.58
CA ALA A 26 1.87 -16.50 4.46
C ALA A 26 1.85 -15.00 4.15
N ASN A 27 1.01 -14.57 3.20
CA ASN A 27 0.89 -13.16 2.82
C ASN A 27 0.28 -12.33 3.95
N LEU A 28 -0.83 -12.78 4.55
CA LEU A 28 -1.47 -12.09 5.68
C LEU A 28 -0.52 -11.92 6.87
N ASN A 29 0.34 -12.90 7.16
CA ASN A 29 1.36 -12.78 8.19
C ASN A 29 2.42 -11.72 7.86
N ARG A 30 2.85 -11.61 6.60
CA ARG A 30 3.76 -10.54 6.17
C ARG A 30 3.08 -9.17 6.25
N ALA A 31 1.83 -9.08 5.82
CA ALA A 31 1.03 -7.86 5.94
C ALA A 31 0.90 -7.41 7.40
N TYR A 32 0.60 -8.34 8.31
CA TYR A 32 0.54 -8.09 9.74
C TYR A 32 1.86 -7.50 10.26
N LYS A 33 2.99 -8.18 10.01
CA LYS A 33 4.32 -7.71 10.44
C LYS A 33 4.64 -6.31 9.90
N SER A 34 4.28 -6.05 8.65
CA SER A 34 4.48 -4.74 8.03
C SER A 34 3.63 -3.64 8.67
N VAL A 35 2.35 -3.92 8.97
CA VAL A 35 1.45 -2.94 9.62
C VAL A 35 1.91 -2.62 11.04
N ILE A 36 2.34 -3.65 11.80
CA ILE A 36 2.89 -3.45 13.14
C ILE A 36 4.21 -2.66 13.08
N GLY A 37 5.11 -3.00 12.16
CA GLY A 37 6.38 -2.28 11.98
C GLY A 37 6.23 -0.80 11.62
N ASN A 38 5.17 -0.44 10.89
CA ASN A 38 4.86 0.95 10.54
C ASN A 38 4.29 1.76 11.73
N ASN A 39 3.81 1.10 12.79
CA ASN A 39 3.34 1.70 14.04
C ASN A 39 2.39 2.92 13.90
N GLY A 40 1.48 2.88 12.92
CA GLY A 40 0.55 3.98 12.65
C GLY A 40 -0.61 4.07 13.66
N CYS A 41 -1.16 5.28 13.85
CA CYS A 41 -2.30 5.51 14.75
C CYS A 41 -3.56 4.72 14.35
N GLY A 42 -4.48 4.53 15.29
CA GLY A 42 -5.78 3.92 15.05
C GLY A 42 -6.67 4.74 14.09
N GLY A 43 -7.54 4.01 13.40
CA GLY A 43 -8.56 4.59 12.51
C GLY A 43 -9.76 5.12 13.29
N ILE A 44 -10.95 5.06 12.68
CA ILE A 44 -12.19 5.58 13.29
C ILE A 44 -12.65 4.74 14.49
N ASP A 45 -12.32 3.45 14.48
CA ASP A 45 -12.55 2.47 15.56
C ASP A 45 -11.62 2.67 16.76
N LYS A 46 -10.60 3.54 16.63
CA LYS A 46 -9.57 3.83 17.63
C LYS A 46 -8.74 2.62 18.06
N MET A 47 -8.82 1.49 17.36
CA MET A 47 -8.02 0.31 17.66
C MET A 47 -6.53 0.61 17.38
N SER A 48 -5.64 0.27 18.32
CA SER A 48 -4.20 0.43 18.13
C SER A 48 -3.57 -0.76 17.40
N CYS A 49 -2.34 -0.59 16.89
CA CYS A 49 -1.60 -1.70 16.29
C CYS A 49 -1.37 -2.86 17.27
N GLU A 50 -1.16 -2.57 18.55
CA GLU A 50 -0.92 -3.59 19.59
C GLU A 50 -2.14 -4.50 19.81
N GLN A 51 -3.35 -3.97 19.61
CA GLN A 51 -4.60 -4.70 19.79
C GLN A 51 -4.94 -5.61 18.59
N LEU A 52 -4.25 -5.42 17.45
CA LEU A 52 -4.55 -6.14 16.20
C LEU A 52 -4.43 -7.65 16.36
N PHE A 53 -3.43 -8.14 17.08
CA PHE A 53 -3.23 -9.58 17.29
C PHE A 53 -4.41 -10.23 18.01
N SER A 54 -4.85 -9.63 19.11
CA SER A 54 -5.99 -10.12 19.89
C SER A 54 -7.27 -10.07 19.07
N TRP A 55 -7.46 -9.00 18.29
CA TRP A 55 -8.61 -8.87 17.39
C TRP A 55 -8.62 -9.96 16.32
N LEU A 56 -7.49 -10.19 15.64
CA LEU A 56 -7.36 -11.24 14.63
C LEU A 56 -7.57 -12.63 15.22
N SER A 57 -7.05 -12.90 16.42
CA SER A 57 -7.25 -14.19 17.09
C SER A 57 -8.74 -14.53 17.28
N ALA A 58 -9.59 -13.52 17.48
CA ALA A 58 -11.03 -13.70 17.64
C ALA A 58 -11.82 -13.61 16.31
N ASN A 59 -11.34 -12.85 15.32
CA ASN A 59 -12.15 -12.45 14.15
C ASN A 59 -11.58 -12.87 12.79
N LYS A 60 -10.38 -13.48 12.71
CA LYS A 60 -9.70 -13.77 11.44
C LYS A 60 -10.55 -14.58 10.45
N ASP A 61 -11.27 -15.59 10.94
CA ASP A 61 -11.99 -16.52 10.06
C ASP A 61 -13.21 -15.82 9.48
N ALA A 62 -13.91 -15.04 10.30
CA ALA A 62 -15.01 -14.18 9.84
C ALA A 62 -14.53 -13.10 8.85
N LEU A 63 -13.37 -12.49 9.11
CA LEU A 63 -12.77 -11.52 8.18
C LEU A 63 -12.47 -12.17 6.82
N ILE A 64 -11.79 -13.32 6.81
CA ILE A 64 -11.45 -14.03 5.56
C ILE A 64 -12.71 -14.43 4.81
N LEU A 65 -13.70 -15.00 5.48
CA LEU A 65 -14.98 -15.36 4.85
C LEU A 65 -15.66 -14.15 4.22
N SER A 66 -15.72 -13.02 4.93
CA SER A 66 -16.32 -11.79 4.41
C SER A 66 -15.58 -11.20 3.20
N LEU A 67 -14.26 -11.42 3.14
CA LEU A 67 -13.47 -11.02 1.97
C LEU A 67 -13.79 -11.94 0.78
N MET A 68 -13.86 -13.25 1.00
CA MET A 68 -14.14 -14.26 -0.03
C MET A 68 -15.54 -14.16 -0.63
N ASP A 69 -16.56 -13.88 0.18
CA ASP A 69 -17.94 -13.74 -0.29
C ASP A 69 -18.29 -12.32 -0.78
N GLY A 70 -17.33 -11.39 -0.71
CA GLY A 70 -17.50 -9.99 -1.13
C GLY A 70 -18.40 -9.15 -0.21
N SER A 71 -18.74 -9.65 0.98
CA SER A 71 -19.54 -8.92 1.98
C SER A 71 -18.72 -7.93 2.80
N TYR A 72 -17.38 -8.03 2.80
CA TYR A 72 -16.49 -7.09 3.49
C TYR A 72 -16.75 -5.65 3.05
N ARG A 73 -16.94 -4.76 4.02
CA ARG A 73 -17.08 -3.32 3.80
C ARG A 73 -16.00 -2.59 4.59
N PRO A 74 -15.01 -1.97 3.92
CA PRO A 74 -13.98 -1.20 4.60
C PRO A 74 -14.60 -0.07 5.44
N ASN A 75 -13.97 0.24 6.58
CA ASN A 75 -14.43 1.36 7.40
C ASN A 75 -14.07 2.70 6.76
N PRO A 76 -14.85 3.77 7.03
CA PRO A 76 -14.47 5.11 6.63
C PRO A 76 -13.14 5.52 7.28
N VAL A 77 -12.29 6.19 6.51
CA VAL A 77 -11.01 6.71 7.01
C VAL A 77 -11.22 7.83 8.03
N ARG A 78 -10.47 7.81 9.13
CA ARG A 78 -10.50 8.88 10.14
C ARG A 78 -9.74 10.09 9.60
N ARG A 79 -10.40 11.25 9.54
CA ARG A 79 -9.75 12.51 9.14
C ARG A 79 -8.95 13.10 10.29
N VAL A 80 -7.68 13.44 10.03
CA VAL A 80 -6.79 14.14 10.97
C VAL A 80 -6.15 15.31 10.25
N GLU A 81 -6.18 16.47 10.88
CA GLU A 81 -5.52 17.66 10.38
C GLU A 81 -4.08 17.71 10.91
N ILE A 82 -3.11 17.87 10.01
CA ILE A 82 -1.70 18.04 10.35
C ILE A 82 -1.22 19.36 9.75
N PRO A 83 -0.52 20.21 10.53
CA PRO A 83 0.03 21.46 10.00
C PRO A 83 1.08 21.18 8.92
N LYS A 84 1.03 21.92 7.81
CA LYS A 84 2.13 22.02 6.85
C LYS A 84 3.08 23.15 7.25
N ASP A 85 4.31 23.09 6.75
CA ASP A 85 5.34 24.12 6.97
C ASP A 85 4.92 25.52 6.48
N ASN A 86 3.95 25.60 5.56
CA ASN A 86 3.43 26.85 4.99
C ASN A 86 2.17 27.41 5.72
N GLY A 87 1.81 26.84 6.88
CA GLY A 87 0.66 27.29 7.68
C GLY A 87 -0.70 26.74 7.25
N ASN A 88 -0.79 26.04 6.12
CA ASN A 88 -2.01 25.36 5.70
C ASN A 88 -2.13 23.98 6.39
N MET A 89 -3.35 23.46 6.54
CA MET A 89 -3.56 22.11 7.10
C MET A 89 -3.56 21.05 5.99
N ARG A 90 -2.97 19.89 6.28
CA ARG A 90 -3.09 18.66 5.48
C ARG A 90 -4.12 17.75 6.15
N LEU A 91 -5.18 17.41 5.43
CA LEU A 91 -6.10 16.36 5.83
C LEU A 91 -5.46 15.00 5.51
N LEU A 92 -5.23 14.18 6.53
CA LEU A 92 -4.89 12.77 6.38
C LEU A 92 -6.12 11.91 6.62
N GLY A 93 -6.32 10.91 5.76
CA GLY A 93 -7.25 9.80 6.00
C GLY A 93 -6.50 8.62 6.61
N ILE A 94 -6.81 8.26 7.84
CA ILE A 94 -6.21 7.13 8.55
C ILE A 94 -7.20 5.96 8.54
N PRO A 95 -6.97 4.88 7.77
CA PRO A 95 -7.81 3.68 7.81
C PRO A 95 -7.69 2.96 9.16
N THR A 96 -8.65 2.08 9.47
CA THR A 96 -8.53 1.19 10.63
C THR A 96 -7.34 0.25 10.47
N VAL A 97 -6.85 -0.30 11.57
CA VAL A 97 -5.69 -1.20 11.50
C VAL A 97 -6.01 -2.47 10.70
N VAL A 98 -7.26 -2.95 10.77
CA VAL A 98 -7.75 -4.07 9.97
C VAL A 98 -7.77 -3.71 8.47
N ASP A 99 -8.30 -2.52 8.13
CA ASP A 99 -8.29 -2.07 6.72
C ASP A 99 -6.86 -1.92 6.19
N ARG A 100 -5.92 -1.43 7.01
CA ARG A 100 -4.50 -1.36 6.62
C ARG A 100 -3.88 -2.73 6.40
N LEU A 101 -4.26 -3.74 7.20
CA LEU A 101 -3.83 -5.12 7.00
C LEU A 101 -4.30 -5.64 5.64
N VAL A 102 -5.58 -5.47 5.32
CA VAL A 102 -6.16 -5.90 4.04
C VAL A 102 -5.52 -5.15 2.87
N GLN A 103 -5.40 -3.82 2.95
CA GLN A 103 -4.73 -3.01 1.93
C GLN A 103 -3.27 -3.42 1.72
N GLN A 104 -2.55 -3.71 2.81
CA GLN A 104 -1.16 -4.16 2.73
C GLN A 104 -1.04 -5.55 2.11
N ALA A 105 -1.97 -6.46 2.40
CA ALA A 105 -2.00 -7.79 1.78
C ALA A 105 -2.23 -7.69 0.26
N ILE A 106 -3.16 -6.84 -0.17
CA ILE A 106 -3.41 -6.52 -1.59
C ILE A 106 -2.15 -5.94 -2.22
N ASN A 107 -1.57 -4.92 -1.59
CA ASN A 107 -0.39 -4.22 -2.10
C ASN A 107 0.81 -5.17 -2.31
N GLN A 108 1.02 -6.13 -1.40
CA GLN A 108 2.13 -7.09 -1.49
C GLN A 108 2.03 -8.01 -2.72
N VAL A 109 0.83 -8.32 -3.18
CA VAL A 109 0.58 -9.15 -4.37
C VAL A 109 0.58 -8.31 -5.64
N LEU A 110 0.00 -7.12 -5.61
CA LEU A 110 -0.09 -6.24 -6.79
C LEU A 110 1.22 -5.53 -7.12
N THR A 111 2.04 -5.18 -6.13
CA THR A 111 3.33 -4.48 -6.34
C THR A 111 4.23 -5.17 -7.37
N PRO A 112 4.56 -6.48 -7.27
CA PRO A 112 5.42 -7.12 -8.26
C PRO A 112 4.85 -7.11 -9.69
N ILE A 113 3.53 -7.11 -9.84
CA ILE A 113 2.85 -7.08 -11.15
C ILE A 113 3.02 -5.70 -11.80
N TYR A 114 2.75 -4.63 -11.04
CA TYR A 114 2.83 -3.27 -11.55
C TYR A 114 4.26 -2.74 -11.65
N GLU A 115 5.18 -3.22 -10.81
CA GLU A 115 6.60 -2.83 -10.88
C GLU A 115 7.24 -3.14 -12.23
N CYS A 116 6.83 -4.24 -12.88
CA CYS A 116 7.30 -4.60 -14.22
C CYS A 116 6.78 -3.67 -15.33
N GLN A 117 5.72 -2.90 -15.05
CA GLN A 117 5.07 -2.02 -16.04
C GLN A 117 5.43 -0.54 -15.82
N PHE A 118 5.86 -0.17 -14.61
CA PHE A 118 6.19 1.22 -14.31
C PHE A 118 7.40 1.72 -15.10
N SER A 119 7.29 2.95 -15.59
CA SER A 119 8.40 3.67 -16.22
C SER A 119 9.65 3.69 -15.34
N MET A 120 10.83 3.55 -15.96
CA MET A 120 12.12 3.69 -15.28
C MET A 120 12.33 5.07 -14.64
N ARG A 121 11.59 6.09 -15.12
CA ARG A 121 11.62 7.48 -14.60
C ARG A 121 10.50 7.75 -13.58
N SER A 122 9.80 6.73 -13.11
CA SER A 122 8.88 6.84 -11.97
C SER A 122 9.60 6.42 -10.68
N TYR A 123 9.60 7.29 -9.66
CA TYR A 123 10.40 7.08 -8.45
C TYR A 123 9.58 7.04 -7.15
N GLY A 124 8.41 7.69 -7.10
CA GLY A 124 7.62 7.84 -5.89
C GLY A 124 6.93 6.54 -5.46
N PHE A 125 6.96 6.24 -4.16
CA PHE A 125 6.26 5.10 -3.53
C PHE A 125 6.60 3.72 -4.09
N ARG A 126 7.77 3.56 -4.72
CA ARG A 126 8.22 2.30 -5.31
C ARG A 126 9.31 1.63 -4.48
N PRO A 127 9.33 0.28 -4.40
CA PRO A 127 10.38 -0.44 -3.68
C PRO A 127 11.76 -0.13 -4.26
N ARG A 128 12.73 0.17 -3.38
CA ARG A 128 14.13 0.48 -3.74
C ARG A 128 14.31 1.70 -4.66
N LYS A 129 13.34 2.61 -4.68
CA LYS A 129 13.45 3.92 -5.34
C LYS A 129 13.17 5.03 -4.31
N GLY A 130 13.90 6.14 -4.42
CA GLY A 130 13.71 7.29 -3.54
C GLY A 130 13.97 8.64 -4.22
N CYS A 131 13.79 9.72 -3.46
CA CYS A 131 13.95 11.08 -3.98
C CYS A 131 15.34 11.33 -4.57
N HIS A 132 16.39 10.73 -4.01
CA HIS A 132 17.75 10.85 -4.53
C HIS A 132 17.92 10.19 -5.91
N ASP A 133 17.18 9.13 -6.22
CA ASP A 133 17.19 8.54 -7.57
C ASP A 133 16.58 9.49 -8.60
N ALA A 134 15.49 10.17 -8.22
CA ALA A 134 14.85 11.18 -9.07
C ALA A 134 15.80 12.36 -9.32
N LEU A 135 16.51 12.83 -8.28
CA LEU A 135 17.51 13.91 -8.42
C LEU A 135 18.67 13.50 -9.34
N ARG A 136 19.17 12.27 -9.23
CA ARG A 136 20.21 11.75 -10.14
C ARG A 136 19.73 11.71 -11.59
N GLY A 137 18.52 11.21 -11.82
CA GLY A 137 17.93 11.20 -13.16
C GLY A 137 17.73 12.61 -13.73
N ALA A 138 17.32 13.58 -12.91
CA ALA A 138 17.23 14.98 -13.33
C ALA A 138 18.60 15.57 -13.67
N GLN A 139 19.63 15.28 -12.87
CA GLN A 139 21.00 15.75 -13.13
C GLN A 139 21.55 15.22 -14.46
N GLU A 140 21.30 13.95 -14.79
CA GLU A 140 21.68 13.36 -16.08
C GLU A 140 21.05 14.10 -17.27
N ILE A 141 19.77 14.46 -17.16
CA ILE A 141 19.05 15.22 -18.18
C ILE A 141 19.64 16.62 -18.35
N ILE A 142 19.92 17.32 -17.24
CA ILE A 142 20.54 18.65 -17.27
C ILE A 142 21.94 18.59 -17.89
N ASN A 143 22.75 17.59 -17.52
CA ASN A 143 24.09 17.37 -18.05
C ASN A 143 24.09 17.06 -19.56
N ALA A 144 23.00 16.49 -20.07
CA ALA A 144 22.80 16.26 -21.51
C ALA A 144 22.42 17.54 -22.28
N GLY A 145 22.27 18.69 -21.61
CA GLY A 145 22.01 20.00 -22.21
C GLY A 145 20.57 20.49 -22.11
N TYR A 146 19.67 19.74 -21.46
CA TYR A 146 18.28 20.14 -21.27
C TYR A 146 18.13 20.98 -20.00
N ILE A 147 18.20 22.30 -20.15
CA ILE A 147 18.26 23.26 -19.02
C ILE A 147 16.92 23.92 -18.67
N TYR A 148 15.86 23.66 -19.43
CA TYR A 148 14.51 24.16 -19.17
C TYR A 148 13.64 23.03 -18.61
N VAL A 149 12.89 23.33 -17.55
CA VAL A 149 11.95 22.41 -16.91
C VAL A 149 10.51 22.85 -17.15
N VAL A 150 9.64 21.88 -17.39
CA VAL A 150 8.20 22.07 -17.34
C VAL A 150 7.72 21.45 -16.04
N ASP A 151 7.39 22.31 -15.08
CA ASP A 151 6.92 21.89 -13.76
C ASP A 151 5.39 21.69 -13.79
N LEU A 152 4.95 20.48 -13.45
CA LEU A 152 3.55 20.07 -13.46
C LEU A 152 3.23 19.42 -12.12
N ASP A 153 2.30 20.02 -11.38
CA ASP A 153 1.76 19.44 -10.15
C ASP A 153 0.24 19.25 -10.29
N LEU A 154 -0.26 18.10 -9.83
CA LEU A 154 -1.68 17.80 -9.82
C LEU A 154 -2.23 18.08 -8.43
N GLU A 155 -3.12 19.07 -8.31
CA GLU A 155 -3.78 19.36 -7.05
C GLU A 155 -4.65 18.17 -6.63
N ARG A 156 -4.39 17.64 -5.42
CA ARG A 156 -5.24 16.65 -4.74
C ARG A 156 -5.62 15.44 -5.62
N PHE A 157 -4.62 14.72 -6.11
CA PHE A 157 -4.81 13.52 -6.93
C PHE A 157 -5.90 12.56 -6.39
N PHE A 158 -5.86 12.21 -5.10
CA PHE A 158 -6.83 11.28 -4.51
C PHE A 158 -8.23 11.87 -4.30
N ASP A 159 -8.38 13.20 -4.24
CA ASP A 159 -9.71 13.83 -4.14
C ASP A 159 -10.37 13.98 -5.52
N THR A 160 -9.59 13.91 -6.60
CA THR A 160 -10.02 14.21 -7.97
C THR A 160 -9.98 13.00 -8.92
N VAL A 161 -9.36 11.90 -8.49
CA VAL A 161 -9.27 10.67 -9.30
C VAL A 161 -10.66 10.08 -9.56
N ASN A 162 -10.97 9.83 -10.82
CA ASN A 162 -12.21 9.20 -11.21
C ASN A 162 -12.10 7.67 -10.98
N HIS A 163 -12.93 7.12 -10.10
CA HIS A 163 -12.88 5.69 -9.76
C HIS A 163 -13.17 4.77 -10.94
N SER A 164 -14.09 5.13 -11.84
CA SER A 164 -14.39 4.32 -13.02
C SER A 164 -13.18 4.21 -13.93
N LYS A 165 -12.51 5.33 -14.23
CA LYS A 165 -11.28 5.33 -15.05
C LYS A 165 -10.08 4.64 -14.41
N LEU A 166 -10.07 4.51 -13.08
CA LEU A 166 -8.99 3.82 -12.37
C LEU A 166 -9.17 2.29 -12.38
N ILE A 167 -10.42 1.83 -12.48
CA ILE A 167 -10.78 0.40 -12.38
C ILE A 167 -10.96 -0.23 -13.77
N GLU A 168 -11.39 0.55 -14.76
CA GLU A 168 -11.54 0.14 -16.17
C GLU A 168 -10.20 -0.20 -16.83
#